data_AF-A0A8J5X951-F1
#
_entry.id   AF-A0A8J5X951-F1
#
_cell.length_a   1.000
_cell.length_b   1.000
_cell.length_c   1.000
_cell.angle_alpha   90.00
_cell.angle_beta   90.00
_cell.angle_gamma   90.00
#
_symmetry.space_group_name_H-M   'P 1'
#
loop_
_entity.id
_entity.type
_entity.pdbx_description
1 polymer ?
#
loop_
_entity_poly.entity_id
_entity_poly.type
_entity_poly.pdbx_seq_one_letter_code
_entity_poly.pdbx_strand_id
1 'polypeptide(L)'
;MLGKAKAEAAAAALAAAAKAKVGVSTVVRASEDVIRRRRVAALTDAERAQVREVFDRADTLRRGRVDGVEVRGALHALSGKWMSDEELGVFWAELSPDGAETIGFAEFLHALGPTMFPPQSVRVVQAVALRAKEAAKPLAEQAGGRAAALAHLTTEGLVAKVLDAARKAVTADALDPDMPRPLRSAVTFVLGAVFADVEVEVREHVLGLLHGRAPPAPPPPPRRNPLARALHGLRAAILYTAKPYDLSVWRQLRSPGFWLLKAVSVFPLYGVQPAYFILTFLLIDKGDECQLVDFILTFKSSQFFSIGLIAMALGALWYYSLGCGLIFFDESWAAYAFLAQVVTVWVAFALLPFSREKGRARVKLPSEPDETGERAECCGRAYFQNRGGRLRPLLAYECCAFAVYVGLVGVALGTRQPWPRVEETIYWARTLYGLLSAPFFFFVLPVVGAMLTHARPTAYDRHGRCVPVLTPKEMRASREARLAAAEAAREKARDARELRRRSRKGAKVAVVVEARPVQTNGAHVGDELVAAGTSKA
;
A
#
# COMPACT_ATOMS: atom_id res chain seq x y z
N MET A 1 56.89 -16.67 18.01
CA MET A 1 57.25 -15.68 16.98
C MET A 1 56.09 -15.39 16.00
N LEU A 2 55.49 -16.38 15.34
CA LEU A 2 54.39 -16.18 14.37
C LEU A 2 53.08 -15.57 14.92
N GLY A 3 52.74 -15.81 16.19
CA GLY A 3 51.54 -15.22 16.82
C GLY A 3 51.67 -13.72 17.12
N LYS A 4 52.88 -13.26 17.48
CA LYS A 4 53.14 -11.87 17.82
C LYS A 4 53.05 -10.96 16.58
N ALA A 5 53.62 -11.41 15.46
CA ALA A 5 53.54 -10.69 14.18
C ALA A 5 52.10 -10.55 13.65
N LYS A 6 51.24 -11.57 13.84
CA LYS A 6 49.82 -11.50 13.46
C LYS A 6 49.02 -10.54 14.36
N ALA A 7 49.32 -10.50 15.66
CA ALA A 7 48.68 -9.58 16.58
C ALA A 7 49.08 -8.12 16.30
N GLU A 8 50.35 -7.87 15.98
CA GLU A 8 50.86 -6.54 15.61
C GLU A 8 50.28 -6.05 14.27
N ALA A 9 50.13 -6.94 13.28
CA ALA A 9 49.47 -6.62 12.01
C ALA A 9 47.96 -6.31 12.18
N ALA A 10 47.27 -7.05 13.05
CA ALA A 10 45.86 -6.81 13.35
C ALA A 10 45.66 -5.48 14.10
N ALA A 11 46.53 -5.15 15.05
CA ALA A 11 46.51 -3.88 15.76
C ALA A 11 46.79 -2.69 14.83
N ALA A 12 47.75 -2.83 13.90
CA ALA A 12 48.05 -1.81 12.89
C ALA A 12 46.87 -1.59 11.92
N ALA A 13 46.19 -2.66 11.50
CA ALA A 13 45.00 -2.56 10.67
C ALA A 13 43.82 -1.89 11.39
N LEU A 14 43.64 -2.16 12.69
CA LEU A 14 42.62 -1.51 13.52
C LEU A 14 42.91 -0.01 13.72
N ALA A 15 44.18 0.35 13.94
CA ALA A 15 44.62 1.74 14.05
C ALA A 15 44.46 2.50 12.73
N ALA A 16 44.73 1.86 11.59
CA ALA A 16 44.47 2.42 10.26
C ALA A 16 42.97 2.60 9.99
N ALA A 17 42.14 1.63 10.37
CA ALA A 17 40.68 1.73 10.26
C ALA A 17 40.10 2.84 11.17
N ALA A 18 40.67 3.02 12.37
CA ALA A 18 40.29 4.11 13.27
C ALA A 18 40.66 5.49 12.70
N LYS A 19 41.86 5.65 12.12
CA LYS A 19 42.26 6.87 11.40
C LYS A 19 41.38 7.15 10.17
N ALA A 20 41.01 6.11 9.42
CA ALA A 20 40.10 6.24 8.29
C ALA A 20 38.69 6.69 8.75
N LYS A 21 38.21 6.21 9.90
CA LYS A 21 36.93 6.61 10.49
C LYS A 21 36.89 8.09 10.89
N VAL A 22 38.01 8.63 11.36
CA VAL A 22 38.18 10.08 11.64
C VAL A 22 38.18 10.88 10.33
N GLY A 23 38.84 10.40 9.28
CA GLY A 23 38.82 11.03 7.96
C GLY A 23 37.45 11.01 7.27
N VAL A 24 36.63 9.97 7.52
CA VAL A 24 35.25 9.91 7.01
C VAL A 24 34.35 10.93 7.72
N SER A 25 34.50 11.12 9.03
CA SER A 25 33.71 12.12 9.79
C SER A 25 33.94 13.55 9.28
N THR A 26 35.18 13.92 9.00
CA THR A 26 35.51 15.24 8.44
C THR A 26 35.02 15.42 7.01
N VAL A 27 35.11 14.39 6.17
CA VAL A 27 34.59 14.43 4.79
C VAL A 27 33.06 14.50 4.76
N VAL A 28 32.37 13.79 5.68
CA VAL A 28 30.91 13.84 5.81
C VAL A 28 30.47 15.24 6.24
N ARG A 29 31.10 15.83 7.26
CA ARG A 29 30.78 17.20 7.70
C ARG A 29 31.02 18.23 6.59
N ALA A 30 32.15 18.14 5.89
CA ALA A 30 32.44 19.01 4.75
C ALA A 30 31.42 18.85 3.61
N SER A 31 30.93 17.63 3.37
CA SER A 31 29.88 17.37 2.37
C SER A 31 28.51 17.91 2.81
N GLU A 32 28.15 17.77 4.09
CA GLU A 32 26.89 18.29 4.63
C GLU A 32 26.82 19.82 4.53
N ASP A 33 27.90 20.52 4.86
CA ASP A 33 27.97 21.98 4.73
C ASP A 33 27.82 22.44 3.28
N VAL A 34 28.47 21.76 2.32
CA VAL A 34 28.34 22.07 0.90
C VAL A 34 26.90 21.84 0.40
N ILE A 35 26.25 20.77 0.86
CA ILE A 35 24.86 20.46 0.52
C ILE A 35 23.92 21.49 1.13
N ARG A 36 24.11 21.87 2.39
CA ARG A 36 23.31 22.93 3.05
C ARG A 36 23.40 24.25 2.31
N ARG A 37 24.61 24.70 1.94
CA ARG A 37 24.81 25.94 1.16
C ARG A 37 24.10 25.89 -0.19
N ARG A 38 24.17 24.75 -0.89
CA ARG A 38 23.45 24.57 -2.16
C ARG A 38 21.92 24.59 -1.98
N ARG A 39 21.41 23.99 -0.91
CA ARG A 39 19.96 24.00 -0.59
C ARG A 39 19.47 25.41 -0.32
N VAL A 40 20.19 26.17 0.49
CA VAL A 40 19.86 27.56 0.80
C VAL A 40 19.89 28.43 -0.46
N ALA A 41 20.87 28.20 -1.34
CA ALA A 41 20.94 28.86 -2.64
C ALA A 41 19.76 28.48 -3.56
N ALA A 42 19.24 27.26 -3.46
CA ALA A 42 18.14 26.75 -4.26
C ALA A 42 16.73 27.14 -3.75
N LEU A 43 16.63 27.70 -2.54
CA LEU A 43 15.35 28.21 -2.02
C LEU A 43 14.82 29.32 -2.93
N THR A 44 13.56 29.19 -3.33
CA THR A 44 12.82 30.20 -4.09
C THR A 44 12.64 31.47 -3.26
N ASP A 45 12.41 32.60 -3.90
CA ASP A 45 12.17 33.87 -3.20
C ASP A 45 10.95 33.78 -2.26
N ALA A 46 9.94 33.00 -2.63
CA ALA A 46 8.77 32.73 -1.80
C ALA A 46 9.13 31.94 -0.52
N GLU A 47 9.97 30.91 -0.63
CA GLU A 47 10.43 30.14 0.54
C GLU A 47 11.34 30.99 1.43
N ARG A 48 12.24 31.79 0.83
CA ARG A 48 13.07 32.75 1.58
C ARG A 48 12.23 33.79 2.30
N ALA A 49 11.13 34.26 1.68
CA ALA A 49 10.18 35.17 2.31
C ALA A 49 9.46 34.52 3.50
N GLN A 50 9.11 33.23 3.41
CA GLN A 50 8.53 32.49 4.54
C GLN A 50 9.52 32.30 5.69
N VAL A 51 10.79 31.96 5.42
CA VAL A 51 11.82 31.90 6.48
C VAL A 51 12.06 33.28 7.08
N ARG A 52 12.00 34.34 6.27
CA ARG A 52 12.10 35.73 6.74
C ARG A 52 10.95 36.12 7.65
N GLU A 53 9.72 35.72 7.33
CA GLU A 53 8.57 35.96 8.20
C GLU A 53 8.75 35.28 9.56
N VAL A 54 9.30 34.06 9.59
CA VAL A 54 9.64 33.37 10.84
C VAL A 54 10.73 34.12 11.61
N PHE A 55 11.78 34.55 10.93
CA PHE A 55 12.86 35.32 11.54
C PHE A 55 12.37 36.63 12.14
N ASP A 56 11.54 37.38 11.41
CA ASP A 56 11.01 38.67 11.86
C ASP A 56 10.02 38.51 13.04
N ARG A 57 9.35 37.36 13.15
CA ARG A 57 8.57 37.01 14.36
C ARG A 57 9.45 36.60 15.53
N ALA A 58 10.61 36.01 15.27
CA ALA A 58 11.59 35.65 16.29
C ALA A 58 12.28 36.92 16.83
N ASP A 59 12.67 37.85 15.95
CA ASP A 59 13.31 39.14 16.29
C ASP A 59 12.31 40.13 16.90
N THR A 60 11.81 39.80 18.10
CA THR A 60 10.82 40.59 18.82
C THR A 60 11.30 42.02 19.08
N LEU A 61 12.62 42.20 19.21
CA LEU A 61 13.27 43.48 19.45
C LEU A 61 13.67 44.24 18.17
N ARG A 62 13.42 43.66 16.98
CA ARG A 62 13.71 44.24 15.65
C ARG A 62 15.15 44.72 15.49
N ARG A 63 16.11 43.98 16.04
CA ARG A 63 17.55 44.31 15.99
C ARG A 63 18.22 43.85 14.69
N GLY A 64 17.50 43.11 13.85
CA GLY A 64 18.06 42.40 12.70
C GLY A 64 18.89 41.17 13.10
N ARG A 65 18.85 40.79 14.38
CA ARG A 65 19.55 39.65 14.96
C ARG A 65 18.69 39.03 16.06
N VAL A 66 18.71 37.71 16.15
CA VAL A 66 17.88 36.93 17.07
C VAL A 66 18.79 36.28 18.10
N ASP A 67 18.43 36.34 19.39
CA ASP A 67 19.14 35.62 20.47
C ASP A 67 18.55 34.22 20.73
N GLY A 68 19.22 33.43 21.57
CA GLY A 68 18.79 32.05 21.87
C GLY A 68 17.39 31.94 22.48
N VAL A 69 16.95 32.96 23.22
CA VAL A 69 15.62 33.00 23.85
C VAL A 69 14.55 33.25 22.78
N GLU A 70 14.82 34.20 21.89
CA GLU A 70 13.98 34.52 20.75
C GLU A 70 13.84 33.36 19.76
N VAL A 71 14.94 32.67 19.43
CA VAL A 71 14.93 31.47 18.57
C VAL A 71 14.11 30.34 19.21
N ARG A 72 14.25 30.11 20.52
CA ARG A 72 13.45 29.11 21.24
C ARG A 72 11.96 29.42 21.15
N GLY A 73 11.58 30.68 21.35
CA GLY A 73 10.19 31.12 21.25
C GLY A 73 9.60 30.89 19.86
N ALA A 74 10.36 31.22 18.81
CA ALA A 74 9.94 31.03 17.42
C ALA A 74 9.82 29.54 17.04
N LEU A 75 10.77 28.70 17.46
CA LEU A 75 10.71 27.25 17.23
C LEU A 75 9.56 26.59 17.98
N HIS A 76 9.26 27.03 19.20
CA HIS A 76 8.07 26.57 19.92
C HIS A 76 6.79 26.96 19.18
N ALA A 77 6.69 28.19 18.68
CA ALA A 77 5.52 28.64 17.91
C ALA A 77 5.32 27.86 16.61
N LEU A 78 6.40 27.41 15.96
CA LEU A 78 6.34 26.62 14.72
C LEU A 78 6.09 25.12 14.96
N SER A 79 6.78 24.53 15.94
CA SER A 79 6.80 23.08 16.15
C SER A 79 5.80 22.59 17.21
N GLY A 80 5.32 23.49 18.08
CA GLY A 80 4.50 23.16 19.25
C GLY A 80 5.25 22.41 20.35
N LYS A 81 6.59 22.32 20.28
CA LYS A 81 7.43 21.64 21.27
C LYS A 81 8.41 22.61 21.93
N TRP A 82 8.54 22.50 23.25
CA TRP A 82 9.58 23.20 23.99
C TRP A 82 10.91 22.46 23.84
N MET A 83 11.93 23.19 23.40
CA MET A 83 13.30 22.70 23.31
C MET A 83 13.97 22.87 24.67
N SER A 84 14.65 21.83 25.17
CA SER A 84 15.37 21.93 26.44
C SER A 84 16.56 22.89 26.34
N ASP A 85 17.11 23.36 27.46
CA ASP A 85 18.31 24.23 27.46
C ASP A 85 19.51 23.52 26.81
N GLU A 86 19.62 22.20 26.98
CA GLU A 86 20.67 21.37 26.40
C GLU A 86 20.51 21.24 24.87
N GLU A 87 19.28 20.99 24.40
CA GLU A 87 18.97 20.96 22.97
C GLU A 87 19.17 22.32 22.32
N LEU A 88 18.76 23.41 23.01
CA LEU A 88 19.02 24.77 22.54
C LEU A 88 20.53 25.02 22.47
N GLY A 89 21.32 24.59 23.45
CA GLY A 89 22.77 24.75 23.44
C GLY A 89 23.43 24.04 22.26
N VAL A 90 23.02 22.81 21.95
CA VAL A 90 23.52 22.05 20.77
C VAL A 90 23.09 22.74 19.48
N PHE A 91 21.82 23.15 19.39
CA PHE A 91 21.28 23.85 18.23
C PHE A 91 21.97 25.22 18.02
N TRP A 92 22.27 25.93 19.11
CA TRP A 92 22.94 27.22 19.08
C TRP A 92 24.39 27.10 18.66
N ALA A 93 25.11 26.09 19.16
CA ALA A 93 26.47 25.80 18.73
C ALA A 93 26.57 25.49 17.23
N GLU A 94 25.47 25.01 16.63
CA GLU A 94 25.38 24.77 15.19
C GLU A 94 25.00 26.04 14.40
N LEU A 95 24.18 26.92 14.99
CA LEU A 95 23.74 28.18 14.40
C LEU A 95 24.82 29.26 14.39
N SER A 96 25.62 29.35 15.46
CA SER A 96 26.64 30.37 15.67
C SER A 96 28.02 29.71 15.85
N PRO A 97 28.67 29.32 14.74
CA PRO A 97 30.01 28.73 14.79
C PRO A 97 31.08 29.70 15.31
N ASP A 98 30.80 31.00 15.29
CA ASP A 98 31.62 32.07 15.84
C ASP A 98 31.39 32.31 17.35
N GLY A 99 30.40 31.64 17.96
CA GLY A 99 30.08 31.79 19.38
C GLY A 99 29.42 33.11 19.73
N ALA A 100 28.83 33.80 18.75
CA ALA A 100 28.01 34.98 18.97
C ALA A 100 26.73 34.63 19.75
N GLU A 101 26.36 35.52 20.67
CA GLU A 101 25.10 35.40 21.43
C GLU A 101 23.86 35.71 20.59
N THR A 102 24.05 36.19 19.35
CA THR A 102 22.98 36.54 18.41
C THR A 102 23.34 36.13 16.98
N ILE A 103 22.35 35.70 16.21
CA ILE A 103 22.51 35.30 14.80
C ILE A 103 21.73 36.23 13.87
N GLY A 104 22.30 36.48 12.68
CA GLY A 104 21.64 37.25 11.63
C GLY A 104 20.71 36.40 10.76
N PHE A 105 19.92 37.04 9.90
CA PHE A 105 19.00 36.33 9.00
C PHE A 105 19.70 35.32 8.08
N ALA A 106 20.92 35.61 7.61
CA ALA A 106 21.66 34.71 6.73
C ALA A 106 22.02 33.39 7.42
N GLU A 107 22.45 33.45 8.69
CA GLU A 107 22.77 32.29 9.52
C GLU A 107 21.51 31.51 9.87
N PHE A 108 20.45 32.23 10.26
CA PHE A 108 19.14 31.64 10.53
C PHE A 108 18.57 30.92 9.31
N LEU A 109 18.62 31.53 8.13
CA LEU A 109 18.21 30.93 6.86
C LEU A 109 19.04 29.69 6.53
N HIS A 110 20.35 29.74 6.79
CA HIS A 110 21.23 28.61 6.51
C HIS A 110 20.90 27.38 7.35
N ALA A 111 20.54 27.57 8.61
CA ALA A 111 20.22 26.49 9.53
C ALA A 111 18.77 26.00 9.41
N LEU A 112 17.79 26.91 9.32
CA LEU A 112 16.37 26.56 9.32
C LEU A 112 15.80 26.28 7.93
N GLY A 113 16.36 26.87 6.87
CA GLY A 113 15.87 26.71 5.50
C GLY A 113 15.72 25.24 5.08
N PRO A 114 16.76 24.39 5.22
CA PRO A 114 16.68 22.97 4.90
C PRO A 114 15.66 22.17 5.74
N THR A 115 15.34 22.66 6.94
CA THR A 115 14.45 21.98 7.90
C THR A 115 12.98 22.34 7.66
N MET A 116 12.69 23.59 7.29
CA MET A 116 11.33 24.05 6.98
C MET A 116 10.83 23.58 5.61
N PHE A 117 11.74 23.43 4.64
CA PHE A 117 11.42 23.00 3.28
C PHE A 117 12.17 21.71 2.93
N PRO A 118 11.81 20.58 3.57
CA PRO A 118 12.28 19.29 3.08
C PRO A 118 11.67 19.05 1.69
N PRO A 119 12.43 18.56 0.70
CA PRO A 119 11.91 18.33 -0.64
C PRO A 119 10.68 17.41 -0.64
N GLN A 120 9.70 17.65 -1.53
CA GLN A 120 8.43 16.91 -1.58
C GLN A 120 8.57 15.42 -1.98
N SER A 121 9.75 15.00 -2.46
CA SER A 121 10.04 13.69 -3.04
C SER A 121 10.47 12.61 -2.02
N VAL A 122 10.63 12.98 -0.75
CA VAL A 122 11.15 12.14 0.36
C VAL A 122 10.37 10.82 0.58
N ARG A 123 9.11 10.68 0.15
CA ARG A 123 8.29 9.46 0.41
C ARG A 123 8.34 8.40 -0.68
N VAL A 124 8.43 8.78 -1.95
CA VAL A 124 8.50 7.85 -3.08
C VAL A 124 9.90 7.26 -3.18
N VAL A 125 10.91 8.04 -2.79
CA VAL A 125 12.33 7.69 -2.82
C VAL A 125 12.72 6.70 -1.71
N GLN A 126 12.05 6.74 -0.55
CA GLN A 126 12.19 5.75 0.53
C GLN A 126 11.93 4.30 0.08
N ALA A 127 11.04 4.09 -0.89
CA ALA A 127 10.72 2.74 -1.40
C ALA A 127 11.75 2.22 -2.41
N VAL A 128 12.43 3.13 -3.13
CA VAL A 128 13.40 2.83 -4.18
C VAL A 128 14.77 2.44 -3.58
N ALA A 129 15.22 3.16 -2.55
CA ALA A 129 16.50 2.92 -1.87
C ALA A 129 16.58 1.53 -1.21
N LEU A 130 15.45 0.99 -0.76
CA LEU A 130 15.35 -0.36 -0.18
C LEU A 130 15.76 -1.44 -1.19
N ARG A 131 15.43 -1.25 -2.47
CA ARG A 131 15.56 -2.26 -3.53
C ARG A 131 16.97 -2.33 -4.13
N ALA A 132 17.67 -1.19 -4.16
CA ALA A 132 19.07 -1.10 -4.57
C ALA A 132 20.01 -1.93 -3.68
N LYS A 133 19.73 -1.94 -2.37
CA LYS A 133 20.55 -2.60 -1.35
C LYS A 133 20.49 -4.12 -1.43
N GLU A 134 19.32 -4.71 -1.73
CA GLU A 134 19.20 -6.15 -1.95
C GLU A 134 19.90 -6.61 -3.23
N ALA A 135 19.90 -5.78 -4.28
CA ALA A 135 20.60 -6.06 -5.54
C ALA A 135 22.14 -5.98 -5.39
N ALA A 136 22.64 -5.15 -4.47
CA ALA A 136 24.08 -4.95 -4.23
C ALA A 136 24.73 -5.97 -3.29
N LYS A 137 23.94 -6.69 -2.48
CA LYS A 137 24.43 -7.71 -1.53
C LYS A 137 25.24 -8.84 -2.19
N PRO A 138 24.79 -9.47 -3.30
CA PRO A 138 25.60 -10.47 -3.99
C PRO A 138 26.87 -9.87 -4.63
N LEU A 139 26.86 -8.59 -5.01
CA LEU A 139 28.03 -7.87 -5.53
C LEU A 139 29.09 -7.62 -4.46
N ALA A 140 28.68 -7.34 -3.22
CA ALA A 140 29.59 -7.17 -2.08
C ALA A 140 30.21 -8.50 -1.62
N GLU A 141 29.44 -9.59 -1.63
CA GLU A 141 29.95 -10.95 -1.35
C GLU A 141 30.94 -11.42 -2.45
N GLN A 142 30.67 -11.09 -3.72
CA GLN A 142 31.65 -11.29 -4.80
C GLN A 142 32.89 -10.41 -4.68
N ALA A 143 32.77 -9.20 -4.11
CA ALA A 143 33.88 -8.28 -3.91
C ALA A 143 34.79 -8.65 -2.74
N GLY A 144 34.31 -9.44 -1.76
CA GLY A 144 35.10 -9.95 -0.63
C GLY A 144 36.30 -10.81 -1.05
N GLY A 145 36.25 -11.44 -2.24
CA GLY A 145 37.40 -12.14 -2.84
C GLY A 145 38.34 -11.23 -3.64
N ARG A 146 38.01 -9.95 -3.83
CA ARG A 146 38.72 -9.00 -4.71
C ARG A 146 39.00 -7.65 -4.02
N ALA A 147 39.28 -7.67 -2.72
CA ALA A 147 39.50 -6.47 -1.90
C ALA A 147 40.63 -5.54 -2.43
N ALA A 148 41.63 -6.09 -3.14
CA ALA A 148 42.70 -5.29 -3.75
C ALA A 148 42.29 -4.55 -5.04
N ALA A 149 41.28 -5.04 -5.77
CA ALA A 149 40.80 -4.40 -7.00
C ALA A 149 39.75 -3.30 -6.74
N LEU A 150 39.10 -3.32 -5.57
CA LEU A 150 38.07 -2.35 -5.20
C LEU A 150 38.62 -1.05 -4.62
N ALA A 151 39.89 -1.01 -4.20
CA ALA A 151 40.53 0.19 -3.67
C ALA A 151 40.73 1.30 -4.72
N HIS A 152 40.63 0.98 -6.02
CA HIS A 152 40.71 1.94 -7.12
C HIS A 152 39.34 2.37 -7.68
N LEU A 153 38.24 1.76 -7.22
CA LEU A 153 36.91 2.26 -7.55
C LEU A 153 36.67 3.50 -6.69
N THR A 154 36.76 4.67 -7.31
CA THR A 154 36.29 5.92 -6.73
C THR A 154 34.88 5.69 -6.18
N THR A 155 34.58 6.29 -5.04
CA THR A 155 33.27 6.24 -4.38
C THR A 155 32.14 6.54 -5.36
N GLU A 156 32.38 7.38 -6.37
CA GLU A 156 31.48 7.68 -7.47
C GLU A 156 31.16 6.47 -8.37
N GLY A 157 32.14 5.63 -8.71
CA GLY A 157 31.91 4.42 -9.52
C GLY A 157 31.12 3.34 -8.79
N LEU A 158 31.24 3.26 -7.47
CA LEU A 158 30.40 2.39 -6.64
C LEU A 158 28.97 2.93 -6.57
N VAL A 159 28.80 4.23 -6.34
CA VAL A 159 27.50 4.90 -6.30
C VAL A 159 26.76 4.77 -7.62
N ALA A 160 27.42 5.02 -8.76
CA ALA A 160 26.84 4.84 -10.08
C ALA A 160 26.38 3.39 -10.33
N LYS A 161 27.15 2.38 -9.91
CA LYS A 161 26.75 0.97 -10.02
C LYS A 161 25.56 0.62 -9.13
N VAL A 162 25.52 1.17 -7.92
CA VAL A 162 24.38 0.99 -7.00
C VAL A 162 23.13 1.67 -7.54
N LEU A 163 23.27 2.86 -8.13
CA LEU A 163 22.16 3.61 -8.75
C LEU A 163 21.64 2.93 -10.02
N ASP A 164 22.53 2.42 -10.88
CA ASP A 164 22.11 1.63 -12.04
C ASP A 164 21.43 0.32 -11.63
N ALA A 165 21.93 -0.36 -10.59
CA ALA A 165 21.27 -1.51 -10.00
C ALA A 165 19.90 -1.15 -9.38
N ALA A 166 19.80 0.00 -8.71
CA ALA A 166 18.56 0.54 -8.17
C ALA A 166 17.54 0.80 -9.29
N ARG A 167 17.98 1.49 -10.36
CA ARG A 167 17.17 1.80 -11.54
C ARG A 167 16.66 0.52 -12.18
N LYS A 168 17.53 -0.47 -12.40
CA LYS A 168 17.15 -1.78 -12.94
C LYS A 168 16.16 -2.51 -12.03
N ALA A 169 16.38 -2.49 -10.72
CA ALA A 169 15.48 -3.13 -9.75
C ALA A 169 14.10 -2.46 -9.69
N VAL A 170 14.04 -1.13 -9.66
CA VAL A 170 12.77 -0.39 -9.66
C VAL A 170 12.06 -0.53 -11.00
N THR A 171 12.77 -0.45 -12.11
CA THR A 171 12.19 -0.68 -13.44
C THR A 171 11.64 -2.10 -13.50
N ALA A 172 12.41 -3.11 -13.08
CA ALA A 172 11.93 -4.48 -13.02
C ALA A 172 10.66 -4.58 -12.17
N ASP A 173 10.62 -4.00 -10.97
CA ASP A 173 9.45 -4.08 -10.09
C ASP A 173 8.23 -3.26 -10.53
N ALA A 174 8.44 -2.16 -11.25
CA ALA A 174 7.37 -1.35 -11.82
C ALA A 174 6.72 -2.05 -13.03
N LEU A 175 7.48 -2.88 -13.74
CA LEU A 175 6.98 -3.65 -14.87
C LEU A 175 6.36 -4.96 -14.39
N ASP A 176 5.04 -4.97 -14.31
CA ASP A 176 4.28 -6.17 -14.06
C ASP A 176 4.39 -7.14 -15.26
N PRO A 177 4.73 -8.43 -15.05
CA PRO A 177 4.74 -9.44 -16.11
C PRO A 177 3.40 -9.56 -16.85
N ASP A 178 2.28 -9.23 -16.20
CA ASP A 178 0.94 -9.28 -16.78
C ASP A 178 0.52 -7.97 -17.50
N MET A 179 1.33 -6.91 -17.43
CA MET A 179 1.09 -5.64 -18.15
C MET A 179 1.20 -5.83 -19.67
N PRO A 180 0.28 -5.26 -20.48
CA PRO A 180 0.36 -5.26 -21.94
C PRO A 180 1.68 -4.66 -22.47
N ARG A 181 2.22 -5.24 -23.54
CA ARG A 181 3.52 -4.82 -24.13
C ARG A 181 3.60 -3.33 -24.52
N PRO A 182 2.57 -2.72 -25.14
CA PRO A 182 2.64 -1.30 -25.50
C PRO A 182 2.77 -0.40 -24.27
N LEU A 183 1.99 -0.70 -23.22
CA LEU A 183 2.01 0.06 -21.97
C LEU A 183 3.32 -0.14 -21.21
N ARG A 184 3.87 -1.36 -21.22
CA ARG A 184 5.19 -1.65 -20.63
C ARG A 184 6.27 -0.72 -21.21
N SER A 185 6.23 -0.49 -22.52
CA SER A 185 7.17 0.37 -23.24
C SER A 185 6.99 1.85 -22.86
N ALA A 186 5.74 2.30 -22.71
CA ALA A 186 5.45 3.66 -22.25
C ALA A 186 5.92 3.90 -20.80
N VAL A 187 5.67 2.95 -19.90
CA VAL A 187 6.10 3.04 -18.50
C VAL A 187 7.63 3.05 -18.39
N THR A 188 8.34 2.24 -19.18
CA THR A 188 9.81 2.27 -19.21
C THR A 188 10.35 3.61 -19.69
N PHE A 189 9.69 4.24 -20.66
CA PHE A 189 10.08 5.56 -21.16
C PHE A 189 9.93 6.63 -20.06
N VAL A 190 8.77 6.67 -19.39
CA VAL A 190 8.50 7.62 -18.31
C VAL A 190 9.45 7.42 -17.13
N LEU A 191 9.65 6.17 -16.69
CA LEU A 191 10.63 5.88 -15.62
C LEU A 191 12.04 6.30 -16.02
N GLY A 192 12.40 6.13 -17.29
CA GLY A 192 13.68 6.58 -17.82
C GLY A 192 13.91 8.08 -17.65
N ALA A 193 12.87 8.89 -17.85
CA ALA A 193 12.91 10.34 -17.63
C ALA A 193 12.96 10.70 -16.14
N VAL A 194 12.08 10.10 -15.32
CA VAL A 194 11.98 10.41 -13.87
C VAL A 194 13.24 10.02 -13.09
N PHE A 195 13.94 8.95 -13.48
CA PHE A 195 15.13 8.50 -12.77
C PHE A 195 16.32 9.46 -12.86
N ALA A 196 16.38 10.32 -13.90
CA ALA A 196 17.41 11.34 -14.01
C ALA A 196 17.29 12.39 -12.88
N ASP A 197 16.06 12.67 -12.43
CA ASP A 197 15.78 13.68 -11.41
C ASP A 197 15.92 13.11 -9.98
N VAL A 198 15.66 11.82 -9.79
CA VAL A 198 15.61 11.15 -8.47
C VAL A 198 16.99 10.71 -7.96
N GLU A 199 18.01 10.71 -8.81
CA GLU A 199 19.35 10.17 -8.52
C GLU A 199 20.05 10.85 -7.32
N VAL A 200 19.85 12.16 -7.16
CA VAL A 200 20.48 12.97 -6.10
C VAL A 200 19.93 12.64 -4.70
N GLU A 201 18.66 12.28 -4.60
CA GLU A 201 17.95 12.10 -3.33
C GLU A 201 18.03 10.67 -2.78
N VAL A 202 18.24 9.69 -3.67
CA VAL A 202 18.48 8.28 -3.32
C VAL A 202 19.75 8.11 -2.47
N ARG A 203 20.74 9.01 -2.60
CA ARG A 203 22.06 8.91 -1.96
C ARG A 203 22.05 9.09 -0.43
N GLU A 204 21.19 9.96 0.12
CA GLU A 204 21.23 10.34 1.54
C GLU A 204 20.45 9.38 2.47
N HIS A 205 19.41 8.71 1.99
CA HIS A 205 18.54 7.88 2.83
C HIS A 205 18.94 6.40 2.91
N VAL A 206 19.99 5.99 2.17
CA VAL A 206 20.58 4.63 2.19
C VAL A 206 21.13 4.24 3.56
N LEU A 207 21.50 5.21 4.41
CA LEU A 207 22.11 4.97 5.73
C LEU A 207 21.11 4.55 6.83
N GLY A 208 19.82 4.90 6.71
CA GLY A 208 18.82 4.64 7.77
C GLY A 208 18.18 3.24 7.78
N LEU A 209 18.24 2.49 6.68
CA LEU A 209 17.43 1.26 6.50
C LEU A 209 18.23 -0.03 6.72
N LEU A 210 18.95 -0.13 7.84
CA LEU A 210 19.71 -1.32 8.23
C LEU A 210 18.90 -2.47 8.87
N HIS A 211 17.57 -2.40 8.89
CA HIS A 211 16.74 -3.43 9.53
C HIS A 211 15.75 -4.07 8.55
N GLY A 212 16.19 -5.14 7.88
CA GLY A 212 15.30 -6.01 7.09
C GLY A 212 14.50 -6.95 7.98
N ARG A 213 13.25 -7.26 7.60
CA ARG A 213 12.44 -8.28 8.29
C ARG A 213 11.67 -9.12 7.29
N ALA A 214 11.67 -10.43 7.52
CA ALA A 214 10.83 -11.37 6.80
C ALA A 214 9.34 -11.17 7.17
N PRO A 215 8.42 -11.32 6.21
CA PRO A 215 6.99 -11.26 6.50
C PRO A 215 6.59 -12.39 7.47
N PRO A 216 5.75 -12.11 8.47
CA PRO A 216 5.27 -13.14 9.38
C PRO A 216 4.39 -14.14 8.63
N ALA A 217 4.54 -15.43 8.94
CA ALA A 217 3.67 -16.47 8.43
C ALA A 217 2.22 -16.21 8.89
N PRO A 218 1.22 -16.39 8.01
CA PRO A 218 -0.17 -16.20 8.39
C PRO A 218 -0.60 -17.26 9.42
N PRO A 219 -1.44 -16.92 10.41
CA PRO A 219 -1.93 -17.88 11.40
C PRO A 219 -2.80 -18.98 10.75
N PRO A 220 -3.00 -20.15 11.40
CA PRO A 220 -3.94 -21.16 10.90
C PRO A 220 -5.40 -20.66 10.94
N PRO A 221 -6.27 -21.15 10.03
CA PRO A 221 -7.68 -20.77 10.04
C PRO A 221 -8.41 -21.30 11.30
N PRO A 222 -9.31 -20.52 11.91
CA PRO A 222 -10.07 -20.96 13.08
C PRO A 222 -11.05 -22.10 12.71
N ARG A 223 -11.25 -23.06 13.62
CA ARG A 223 -12.27 -24.11 13.47
C ARG A 223 -13.66 -23.49 13.60
N ARG A 224 -14.52 -23.70 12.58
CA ARG A 224 -15.89 -23.17 12.51
C ARG A 224 -16.89 -24.26 12.09
N ASN A 225 -18.15 -24.10 12.53
CA ASN A 225 -19.28 -24.92 12.11
C ASN A 225 -19.53 -24.80 10.58
N PRO A 226 -20.28 -25.73 9.94
CA PRO A 226 -20.34 -25.81 8.48
C PRO A 226 -21.02 -24.60 7.82
N LEU A 227 -22.09 -24.07 8.41
CA LEU A 227 -22.79 -22.90 7.88
C LEU A 227 -21.93 -21.63 7.97
N ALA A 228 -21.25 -21.37 9.09
CA ALA A 228 -20.31 -20.27 9.18
C ALA A 228 -19.15 -20.48 8.20
N ARG A 229 -18.69 -21.72 7.98
CA ARG A 229 -17.66 -22.02 6.98
C ARG A 229 -18.10 -21.65 5.57
N ALA A 230 -19.35 -21.95 5.19
CA ALA A 230 -19.90 -21.58 3.90
C ALA A 230 -20.02 -20.06 3.73
N LEU A 231 -20.61 -19.35 4.70
CA LEU A 231 -20.74 -17.88 4.67
C LEU A 231 -19.36 -17.19 4.66
N HIS A 232 -18.40 -17.69 5.44
CA HIS A 232 -17.04 -17.19 5.41
C HIS A 232 -16.33 -17.50 4.10
N GLY A 233 -16.60 -18.66 3.48
CA GLY A 233 -16.10 -19.01 2.15
C GLY A 233 -16.62 -18.04 1.09
N LEU A 234 -17.92 -17.75 1.10
CA LEU A 234 -18.53 -16.76 0.20
C LEU A 234 -17.94 -15.36 0.40
N ARG A 235 -17.87 -14.90 1.66
CA ARG A 235 -17.24 -13.62 2.01
C ARG A 235 -15.79 -13.56 1.51
N ALA A 236 -15.01 -14.61 1.76
CA ALA A 236 -13.61 -14.69 1.33
C ALA A 236 -13.49 -14.65 -0.19
N ALA A 237 -14.35 -15.38 -0.90
CA ALA A 237 -14.36 -15.40 -2.37
C ALA A 237 -14.69 -14.01 -2.95
N ILE A 238 -15.73 -13.33 -2.44
CA ILE A 238 -16.10 -11.97 -2.89
C ILE A 238 -14.97 -10.99 -2.62
N LEU A 239 -14.45 -10.94 -1.39
CA LEU A 239 -13.40 -9.99 -1.01
C LEU A 239 -12.08 -10.26 -1.72
N TYR A 240 -11.69 -11.52 -1.91
CA TYR A 240 -10.49 -11.90 -2.64
C TYR A 240 -10.62 -11.58 -4.13
N THR A 241 -11.80 -11.76 -4.72
CA THR A 241 -12.05 -11.38 -6.12
C THR A 241 -12.01 -9.87 -6.30
N ALA A 242 -12.53 -9.11 -5.33
CA ALA A 242 -12.55 -7.65 -5.38
C ALA A 242 -11.20 -6.99 -5.08
N LYS A 243 -10.46 -7.48 -4.07
CA LYS A 243 -9.19 -6.91 -3.59
C LYS A 243 -8.21 -8.02 -3.13
N PRO A 244 -7.61 -8.77 -4.06
CA PRO A 244 -6.63 -9.80 -3.73
C PRO A 244 -5.30 -9.18 -3.28
N TYR A 245 -4.68 -9.74 -2.25
CA TYR A 245 -3.40 -9.27 -1.69
C TYR A 245 -2.16 -9.63 -2.52
N ASP A 246 -2.30 -10.57 -3.44
CA ASP A 246 -1.21 -11.25 -4.14
C ASP A 246 -1.37 -11.25 -5.66
N LEU A 247 -2.41 -10.61 -6.17
CA LEU A 247 -2.65 -10.45 -7.60
C LEU A 247 -2.47 -8.98 -7.96
N SER A 248 -1.67 -8.74 -8.98
CA SER A 248 -1.53 -7.41 -9.54
C SER A 248 -2.80 -6.94 -10.26
N VAL A 249 -2.93 -5.63 -10.45
CA VAL A 249 -4.08 -5.02 -11.13
C VAL A 249 -4.30 -5.63 -12.53
N TRP A 250 -3.22 -5.81 -13.29
CA TRP A 250 -3.29 -6.39 -14.65
C TRP A 250 -3.81 -7.83 -14.64
N ARG A 251 -3.45 -8.60 -13.62
CA ARG A 251 -3.94 -9.97 -13.47
C ARG A 251 -5.40 -10.00 -13.01
N GLN A 252 -5.81 -9.07 -12.14
CA GLN A 252 -7.21 -8.91 -11.75
C GLN A 252 -8.11 -8.59 -12.94
N LEU A 253 -7.67 -7.69 -13.83
CA LEU A 253 -8.36 -7.33 -15.08
C LEU A 253 -8.52 -8.50 -16.07
N ARG A 254 -7.81 -9.61 -15.90
CA ARG A 254 -8.03 -10.83 -16.72
C ARG A 254 -9.04 -11.79 -16.09
N SER A 255 -9.43 -11.57 -14.84
CA SER A 255 -10.37 -12.46 -14.17
C SER A 255 -11.82 -12.06 -14.50
N PRO A 256 -12.67 -12.99 -14.99
CA PRO A 256 -14.05 -12.67 -15.31
C PRO A 256 -14.86 -12.31 -14.05
N GLY A 257 -14.53 -12.91 -12.91
CA GLY A 257 -15.17 -12.59 -11.63
C GLY A 257 -14.95 -11.13 -11.21
N PHE A 258 -13.77 -10.56 -11.47
CA PHE A 258 -13.52 -9.14 -11.22
C PHE A 258 -14.42 -8.25 -12.07
N TRP A 259 -14.53 -8.53 -13.38
CA TRP A 259 -15.40 -7.77 -14.28
C TRP A 259 -16.87 -7.89 -13.92
N LEU A 260 -17.31 -9.08 -13.51
CA LEU A 260 -18.67 -9.28 -13.02
C LEU A 260 -18.97 -8.37 -11.81
N LEU A 261 -18.07 -8.35 -10.81
CA LEU A 261 -18.23 -7.49 -9.65
C LEU A 261 -18.18 -5.99 -10.02
N LYS A 262 -17.32 -5.60 -10.97
CA LYS A 262 -17.22 -4.20 -11.44
C LYS A 262 -18.43 -3.76 -12.26
N ALA A 263 -18.97 -4.63 -13.10
CA ALA A 263 -20.20 -4.37 -13.84
C ALA A 263 -21.37 -4.11 -12.86
N VAL A 264 -21.50 -4.96 -11.83
CA VAL A 264 -22.50 -4.77 -10.77
C VAL A 264 -22.27 -3.46 -10.00
N SER A 265 -21.02 -3.08 -9.74
CA SER A 265 -20.71 -1.85 -8.99
C SER A 265 -21.01 -0.55 -9.75
N VAL A 266 -21.02 -0.58 -11.09
CA VAL A 266 -21.25 0.60 -11.94
C VAL A 266 -22.70 0.68 -12.44
N PHE A 267 -23.50 -0.39 -12.29
CA PHE A 267 -24.87 -0.46 -12.78
C PHE A 267 -25.81 0.51 -12.04
N PRO A 268 -26.32 1.57 -12.71
CA PRO A 268 -27.01 2.67 -12.03
C PRO A 268 -28.50 2.40 -11.73
N LEU A 269 -29.07 1.31 -12.25
CA LEU A 269 -30.51 1.05 -12.20
C LEU A 269 -30.92 0.18 -11.00
N TYR A 270 -32.19 0.32 -10.59
CA TYR A 270 -32.88 -0.51 -9.58
C TYR A 270 -32.23 -0.58 -8.19
N GLY A 271 -31.29 0.30 -7.88
CA GLY A 271 -30.56 0.25 -6.62
C GLY A 271 -29.54 -0.90 -6.51
N VAL A 272 -29.16 -1.53 -7.64
CA VAL A 272 -28.14 -2.59 -7.67
C VAL A 272 -26.80 -2.09 -7.14
N GLN A 273 -26.36 -0.90 -7.57
CA GLN A 273 -25.13 -0.30 -7.07
C GLN A 273 -25.18 -0.01 -5.55
N PRO A 274 -26.21 0.68 -4.99
CA PRO A 274 -26.41 0.78 -3.54
C PRO A 274 -26.28 -0.57 -2.82
N ALA A 275 -26.99 -1.59 -3.29
CA ALA A 275 -26.98 -2.92 -2.69
C ALA A 275 -25.57 -3.55 -2.72
N TYR A 276 -24.85 -3.42 -3.83
CA TYR A 276 -23.47 -3.91 -3.95
C TYR A 276 -22.53 -3.27 -2.93
N PHE A 277 -22.60 -1.94 -2.78
CA PHE A 277 -21.71 -1.25 -1.85
C PHE A 277 -22.11 -1.46 -0.39
N ILE A 278 -23.41 -1.55 -0.08
CA ILE A 278 -23.87 -1.95 1.26
C ILE A 278 -23.35 -3.36 1.59
N LEU A 279 -23.50 -4.31 0.67
CA LEU A 279 -22.96 -5.66 0.83
C LEU A 279 -21.43 -5.61 1.04
N THR A 280 -20.72 -4.85 0.21
CA THR A 280 -19.26 -4.68 0.35
C THR A 280 -18.91 -4.10 1.72
N PHE A 281 -19.61 -3.06 2.18
CA PHE A 281 -19.42 -2.46 3.51
C PHE A 281 -19.62 -3.45 4.66
N LEU A 282 -20.61 -4.35 4.53
CA LEU A 282 -20.84 -5.42 5.51
C LEU A 282 -19.73 -6.47 5.49
N LEU A 283 -19.14 -6.75 4.32
CA LEU A 283 -18.11 -7.76 4.17
C LEU A 283 -16.71 -7.26 4.56
N ILE A 284 -16.36 -6.00 4.30
CA ILE A 284 -15.01 -5.48 4.58
C ILE A 284 -14.66 -5.47 6.08
N ASP A 285 -13.37 -5.35 6.35
CA ASP A 285 -12.84 -5.25 7.71
C ASP A 285 -12.85 -3.79 8.17
N LYS A 286 -13.93 -3.40 8.84
CA LYS A 286 -14.13 -2.04 9.38
C LYS A 286 -13.09 -1.64 10.44
N GLY A 287 -12.34 -2.61 10.96
CA GLY A 287 -11.26 -2.34 11.91
C GLY A 287 -9.94 -1.96 11.24
N ASP A 288 -9.84 -2.01 9.91
CA ASP A 288 -8.66 -1.58 9.15
C ASP A 288 -8.89 -0.22 8.48
N GLU A 289 -7.99 0.73 8.74
CA GLU A 289 -8.08 2.10 8.21
C GLU A 289 -8.04 2.10 6.68
N CYS A 290 -7.10 1.37 6.07
CA CYS A 290 -6.94 1.34 4.63
C CYS A 290 -8.19 0.79 3.92
N GLN A 291 -8.85 -0.23 4.49
CA GLN A 291 -10.09 -0.76 3.91
C GLN A 291 -11.26 0.23 3.96
N LEU A 292 -11.42 0.98 5.06
CA LEU A 292 -12.45 2.02 5.16
C LEU A 292 -12.19 3.17 4.21
N VAL A 293 -10.94 3.66 4.16
CA VAL A 293 -10.53 4.73 3.24
C VAL A 293 -10.77 4.31 1.79
N ASP A 294 -10.28 3.13 1.40
CA ASP A 294 -10.44 2.63 0.04
C ASP A 294 -11.91 2.37 -0.32
N PHE A 295 -12.73 1.94 0.66
CA PHE A 295 -14.18 1.85 0.49
C PHE A 295 -14.81 3.21 0.20
N ILE A 296 -14.54 4.23 1.02
CA ILE A 296 -15.08 5.59 0.84
C ILE A 296 -14.70 6.15 -0.53
N LEU A 297 -13.40 6.06 -0.88
CA LEU A 297 -12.88 6.58 -2.14
C LEU A 297 -13.48 5.85 -3.35
N THR A 298 -13.49 4.51 -3.33
CA THR A 298 -14.05 3.70 -4.42
C THR A 298 -15.56 3.93 -4.57
N PHE A 299 -16.29 4.01 -3.45
CA PHE A 299 -17.73 4.26 -3.44
C PHE A 299 -18.06 5.61 -4.08
N LYS A 300 -17.42 6.68 -3.61
CA LYS A 300 -17.67 8.04 -4.08
C LYS A 300 -17.25 8.24 -5.52
N SER A 301 -16.11 7.68 -5.91
CA SER A 301 -15.67 7.67 -7.31
C SER A 301 -16.66 6.93 -8.19
N SER A 302 -17.22 5.82 -7.70
CA SER A 302 -18.25 5.09 -8.44
C SER A 302 -19.54 5.90 -8.57
N GLN A 303 -19.95 6.68 -7.56
CA GLN A 303 -21.09 7.60 -7.65
C GLN A 303 -20.88 8.68 -8.71
N PHE A 304 -19.66 9.21 -8.82
CA PHE A 304 -19.32 10.17 -9.88
C PHE A 304 -19.57 9.60 -11.29
N PHE A 305 -19.15 8.36 -11.55
CA PHE A 305 -19.38 7.74 -12.85
C PHE A 305 -20.83 7.33 -13.08
N SER A 306 -21.45 6.62 -12.14
CA SER A 306 -22.79 6.04 -12.35
C SER A 306 -23.91 7.06 -12.17
N ILE A 307 -23.93 7.77 -11.04
CA ILE A 307 -24.98 8.73 -10.69
C ILE A 307 -24.70 10.08 -11.32
N GLY A 308 -23.43 10.47 -11.50
CA GLY A 308 -23.08 11.69 -12.21
C GLY A 308 -23.14 11.51 -13.73
N LEU A 309 -22.08 10.94 -14.31
CA LEU A 309 -21.89 10.93 -15.77
C LEU A 309 -22.89 10.06 -16.53
N ILE A 310 -23.10 8.81 -16.10
CA ILE A 310 -23.99 7.87 -16.81
C ILE A 310 -25.46 8.30 -16.65
N ALA A 311 -25.91 8.66 -15.45
CA ALA A 311 -27.27 9.16 -15.26
C ALA A 311 -27.50 10.44 -16.07
N MET A 312 -26.59 11.41 -16.05
CA MET A 312 -26.70 12.62 -16.87
C MET A 312 -26.86 12.29 -18.36
N ALA A 313 -26.05 11.37 -18.89
CA ALA A 313 -26.15 10.95 -20.30
C ALA A 313 -27.48 10.25 -20.62
N LEU A 314 -27.96 9.38 -19.71
CA LEU A 314 -29.26 8.71 -19.87
C LEU A 314 -30.42 9.70 -19.79
N GLY A 315 -30.40 10.63 -18.83
CA GLY A 315 -31.40 11.69 -18.68
C GLY A 315 -31.45 12.59 -19.91
N ALA A 316 -30.29 12.99 -20.45
CA ALA A 316 -30.22 13.76 -21.69
C ALA A 316 -30.74 12.96 -22.89
N LEU A 317 -30.31 11.70 -23.07
CA LEU A 317 -30.78 10.85 -24.15
C LEU A 317 -32.29 10.68 -24.09
N TRP A 318 -32.85 10.40 -22.91
CA TRP A 318 -34.29 10.27 -22.69
C TRP A 318 -35.04 11.56 -22.99
N TYR A 319 -34.53 12.71 -22.55
CA TYR A 319 -35.11 14.00 -22.85
C TYR A 319 -35.22 14.24 -24.37
N TYR A 320 -34.18 13.91 -25.14
CA TYR A 320 -34.14 14.15 -26.60
C TYR A 320 -34.83 13.05 -27.44
N SER A 321 -34.77 11.78 -27.03
CA SER A 321 -35.21 10.63 -27.84
C SER A 321 -36.70 10.30 -27.70
N LEU A 322 -37.29 10.56 -26.54
CA LEU A 322 -38.64 10.06 -26.22
C LEU A 322 -39.71 11.14 -26.22
N GLY A 323 -39.37 12.42 -26.50
CA GLY A 323 -40.34 13.48 -26.72
C GLY A 323 -41.53 13.44 -25.77
N CYS A 324 -41.27 13.66 -24.48
CA CYS A 324 -42.24 13.68 -23.37
C CYS A 324 -42.69 12.32 -22.78
N GLY A 325 -42.34 12.09 -21.51
CA GLY A 325 -43.31 11.67 -20.49
C GLY A 325 -43.36 10.20 -20.04
N LEU A 326 -42.65 9.28 -20.68
CA LEU A 326 -42.86 7.84 -20.42
C LEU A 326 -41.85 7.16 -19.48
N ILE A 327 -41.19 7.91 -18.59
CA ILE A 327 -40.22 7.33 -17.68
C ILE A 327 -40.70 7.47 -16.23
N PHE A 328 -41.73 6.70 -15.90
CA PHE A 328 -42.03 6.35 -14.51
C PHE A 328 -41.16 5.16 -14.12
N PHE A 329 -39.86 5.39 -13.96
CA PHE A 329 -39.17 4.62 -12.92
C PHE A 329 -39.65 5.19 -11.59
N ASP A 330 -40.02 4.32 -10.66
CA ASP A 330 -40.40 4.72 -9.30
C ASP A 330 -39.18 5.40 -8.63
N GLU A 331 -39.07 6.73 -8.82
CA GLU A 331 -37.95 7.54 -8.33
C GLU A 331 -37.92 7.52 -6.80
N SER A 332 -39.04 7.19 -6.14
CA SER A 332 -39.11 6.95 -4.70
C SER A 332 -38.12 5.86 -4.28
N TRP A 333 -38.11 4.71 -4.97
CA TRP A 333 -37.17 3.63 -4.68
C TRP A 333 -35.71 4.08 -4.90
N ALA A 334 -35.45 4.81 -5.98
CA ALA A 334 -34.13 5.35 -6.27
C ALA A 334 -33.65 6.34 -5.19
N ALA A 335 -34.55 7.17 -4.67
CA ALA A 335 -34.28 8.11 -3.58
C ALA A 335 -33.98 7.39 -2.27
N TYR A 336 -34.73 6.35 -1.89
CA TYR A 336 -34.42 5.55 -0.69
C TYR A 336 -33.07 4.84 -0.80
N ALA A 337 -32.80 4.24 -1.97
CA ALA A 337 -31.53 3.57 -2.20
C ALA A 337 -30.35 4.56 -2.19
N PHE A 338 -30.56 5.78 -2.69
CA PHE A 338 -29.60 6.87 -2.61
C PHE A 338 -29.37 7.35 -1.16
N LEU A 339 -30.42 7.53 -0.36
CA LEU A 339 -30.26 7.88 1.06
C LEU A 339 -29.49 6.81 1.82
N ALA A 340 -29.78 5.52 1.57
CA ALA A 340 -29.02 4.42 2.14
C ALA A 340 -27.54 4.46 1.75
N GLN A 341 -27.22 4.89 0.52
CA GLN A 341 -25.84 5.12 0.09
C GLN A 341 -25.15 6.23 0.89
N VAL A 342 -25.78 7.39 1.03
CA VAL A 342 -25.23 8.53 1.80
C VAL A 342 -24.94 8.11 3.23
N VAL A 343 -25.92 7.48 3.89
CA VAL A 343 -25.78 6.99 5.27
C VAL A 343 -24.64 5.97 5.38
N THR A 344 -24.53 5.04 4.43
CA THR A 344 -23.45 4.03 4.46
C THR A 344 -22.06 4.68 4.41
N VAL A 345 -21.87 5.70 3.58
CA VAL A 345 -20.60 6.44 3.50
C VAL A 345 -20.33 7.23 4.78
N TRP A 346 -21.33 7.89 5.34
CA TRP A 346 -21.17 8.64 6.60
C TRP A 346 -20.84 7.72 7.78
N VAL A 347 -21.45 6.54 7.84
CA VAL A 347 -21.08 5.51 8.82
C VAL A 347 -19.64 5.08 8.61
N ALA A 348 -19.18 4.89 7.37
CA ALA A 348 -17.78 4.57 7.08
C ALA A 348 -16.83 5.68 7.57
N PHE A 349 -17.16 6.96 7.34
CA PHE A 349 -16.39 8.09 7.87
C PHE A 349 -16.37 8.13 9.40
N ALA A 350 -17.52 7.89 10.04
CA ALA A 350 -17.64 7.85 11.50
C ALA A 350 -16.82 6.71 12.13
N LEU A 351 -16.56 5.63 11.37
CA LEU A 351 -15.73 4.51 11.83
C LEU A 351 -14.22 4.75 11.68
N LEU A 352 -13.77 5.72 10.87
CA LEU A 352 -12.34 5.98 10.64
C LEU A 352 -11.55 6.25 11.93
N PRO A 353 -12.01 7.08 12.88
CA PRO A 353 -11.28 7.33 14.13
C PRO A 353 -11.09 6.10 15.03
N PHE A 354 -11.90 5.05 14.83
CA PHE A 354 -11.86 3.81 15.60
C PHE A 354 -11.08 2.69 14.88
N SER A 355 -10.59 2.95 13.67
CA SER A 355 -9.87 1.97 12.86
C SER A 355 -8.38 1.88 13.23
N ARG A 356 -7.77 0.73 12.93
CA ARG A 356 -6.36 0.44 13.19
C ARG A 356 -5.61 0.31 11.86
N GLU A 357 -4.34 0.70 11.83
CA GLU A 357 -3.44 0.35 10.73
C GLU A 357 -3.01 -1.12 10.85
N LYS A 358 -3.52 -2.02 10.01
CA LYS A 358 -3.03 -3.41 9.96
C LYS A 358 -1.91 -3.60 8.92
N GLY A 359 -1.74 -2.64 8.01
CA GLY A 359 -0.73 -2.70 6.94
C GLY A 359 0.72 -2.48 7.41
N ARG A 360 0.96 -1.86 8.58
CA ARG A 360 2.31 -1.62 9.10
C ARG A 360 2.86 -2.92 9.68
N ALA A 361 3.87 -3.52 9.04
CA ALA A 361 4.60 -4.62 9.62
C ALA A 361 5.17 -4.15 10.97
N ARG A 362 4.68 -4.70 12.08
CA ARG A 362 5.14 -4.32 13.43
C ARG A 362 6.60 -4.72 13.58
N VAL A 363 7.51 -3.80 13.29
CA VAL A 363 8.87 -3.88 13.82
C VAL A 363 8.73 -3.63 15.31
N LYS A 364 8.75 -4.70 16.11
CA LYS A 364 8.83 -4.60 17.56
C LYS A 364 10.26 -4.15 17.83
N LEU A 365 10.53 -2.85 17.73
CA LEU A 365 11.75 -2.29 18.29
C LEU A 365 11.60 -2.41 19.82
N PRO A 366 12.56 -3.00 20.54
CA PRO A 366 12.44 -3.25 21.98
C PRO A 366 12.26 -2.00 22.86
N SER A 367 12.40 -0.79 22.31
CA SER A 367 12.54 0.43 23.11
C SER A 367 11.77 1.65 22.59
N GLU A 368 11.00 1.54 21.51
CA GLU A 368 10.10 2.65 21.16
C GLU A 368 8.82 2.46 21.98
N PRO A 369 8.49 3.37 22.93
CA PRO A 369 7.15 3.40 23.48
C PRO A 369 6.21 3.47 22.28
N ASP A 370 5.30 2.49 22.14
CA ASP A 370 4.30 2.41 21.07
C ASP A 370 3.92 3.87 20.75
N GLU A 371 4.20 4.38 19.53
CA GLU A 371 3.84 5.74 19.08
C GLU A 371 2.32 5.89 19.27
N THR A 372 1.97 6.19 20.51
CA THR A 372 0.65 6.26 21.08
C THR A 372 0.33 7.71 20.89
N GLY A 373 -0.07 8.05 19.66
CA GLY A 373 -1.00 9.16 19.51
C GLY A 373 -2.04 9.01 20.62
N GLU A 374 -2.21 10.07 21.41
CA GLU A 374 -2.97 10.07 22.66
C GLU A 374 -4.22 9.20 22.52
N ARG A 375 -4.24 8.09 23.28
CA ARG A 375 -5.39 7.21 23.33
C ARG A 375 -6.44 7.89 24.19
N ALA A 376 -7.26 8.73 23.58
CA ALA A 376 -8.54 9.05 24.18
C ALA A 376 -9.39 7.78 24.15
N GLU A 377 -9.93 7.39 25.31
CA GLU A 377 -10.96 6.36 25.35
C GLU A 377 -12.30 7.05 25.16
N CYS A 378 -12.95 6.77 24.02
CA CYS A 378 -14.33 7.19 23.79
C CYS A 378 -15.19 5.93 23.80
N CYS A 379 -16.13 5.83 24.75
CA CYS A 379 -17.04 4.69 24.88
C CYS A 379 -16.32 3.33 25.00
N GLY A 380 -15.17 3.27 25.70
CA GLY A 380 -14.38 2.05 25.88
C GLY A 380 -13.69 1.53 24.60
N ARG A 381 -13.62 2.34 23.54
CA ARG A 381 -12.87 2.03 22.32
C ARG A 381 -11.70 3.01 22.18
N ALA A 382 -10.58 2.49 21.70
CA ALA A 382 -9.41 3.30 21.37
C ALA A 382 -9.77 4.27 20.23
N TYR A 383 -9.69 5.57 20.51
CA TYR A 383 -9.89 6.63 19.54
C TYR A 383 -8.54 7.21 19.13
N PHE A 384 -8.36 7.42 17.83
CA PHE A 384 -7.11 7.94 17.28
C PHE A 384 -7.39 9.25 16.53
N GLN A 385 -7.01 10.39 17.12
CA GLN A 385 -7.26 11.73 16.57
C GLN A 385 -6.65 11.97 15.19
N ASN A 386 -5.63 11.23 14.78
CA ASN A 386 -4.95 11.44 13.49
C ASN A 386 -5.44 10.51 12.37
N ARG A 387 -6.41 9.62 12.65
CA ARG A 387 -6.97 8.71 11.63
C ARG A 387 -7.85 9.45 10.64
N GLY A 388 -7.80 9.00 9.39
CA GLY A 388 -8.50 9.62 8.27
C GLY A 388 -7.80 10.87 7.73
N GLY A 389 -6.89 11.51 8.47
CA GLY A 389 -6.04 12.63 7.98
C GLY A 389 -6.78 13.62 7.07
N ARG A 390 -6.36 13.67 5.80
CA ARG A 390 -6.88 14.57 4.75
C ARG A 390 -8.30 14.26 4.28
N LEU A 391 -8.92 13.17 4.71
CA LEU A 391 -10.32 12.85 4.39
C LEU A 391 -11.33 13.64 5.23
N ARG A 392 -10.92 14.29 6.33
CA ARG A 392 -11.84 15.11 7.14
C ARG A 392 -12.40 16.31 6.38
N PRO A 393 -11.59 17.13 5.68
CA PRO A 393 -12.12 18.17 4.80
C PRO A 393 -13.04 17.62 3.71
N LEU A 394 -12.76 16.41 3.17
CA LEU A 394 -13.64 15.77 2.18
C LEU A 394 -15.00 15.39 2.76
N LEU A 395 -15.08 15.00 4.04
CA LEU A 395 -16.37 14.79 4.72
C LEU A 395 -17.14 16.11 4.85
N ALA A 396 -16.48 17.21 5.21
CA ALA A 396 -17.14 18.51 5.28
C ALA A 396 -17.68 18.93 3.90
N TYR A 397 -16.87 18.78 2.85
CA TYR A 397 -17.28 18.99 1.46
C TYR A 397 -18.49 18.13 1.08
N GLU A 398 -18.46 16.86 1.45
CA GLU A 398 -19.53 15.90 1.21
C GLU A 398 -20.84 16.29 1.93
N CYS A 399 -20.76 16.77 3.17
CA CYS A 399 -21.90 17.31 3.90
C CYS A 399 -22.47 18.55 3.20
N CYS A 400 -21.62 19.45 2.69
CA CYS A 400 -22.06 20.61 1.91
C CYS A 400 -22.77 20.18 0.61
N ALA A 401 -22.21 19.22 -0.14
CA ALA A 401 -22.83 18.69 -1.35
C ALA A 401 -24.21 18.06 -1.05
N PHE A 402 -24.33 17.33 0.05
CA PHE A 402 -25.62 16.78 0.50
C PHE A 402 -26.61 17.88 0.92
N ALA A 403 -26.15 18.94 1.59
CA ALA A 403 -27.01 20.08 1.94
C ALA A 403 -27.55 20.79 0.69
N VAL A 404 -26.73 20.94 -0.36
CA VAL A 404 -27.19 21.45 -1.67
C VAL A 404 -28.27 20.56 -2.26
N TYR A 405 -28.07 19.23 -2.26
CA TYR A 405 -29.09 18.27 -2.70
C TYR A 405 -30.42 18.43 -1.95
N VAL A 406 -30.37 18.43 -0.60
CA VAL A 406 -31.56 18.59 0.24
C VAL A 406 -32.24 19.94 -0.01
N GLY A 407 -31.47 21.02 -0.20
CA GLY A 407 -32.00 22.34 -0.52
C GLY A 407 -32.78 22.36 -1.84
N LEU A 408 -32.23 21.76 -2.90
CA LEU A 408 -32.90 21.67 -4.21
C LEU A 408 -34.22 20.87 -4.12
N VAL A 409 -34.20 19.73 -3.43
CA VAL A 409 -35.42 18.92 -3.20
C VAL A 409 -36.44 19.69 -2.36
N GLY A 410 -36.00 20.41 -1.32
CA GLY A 410 -36.86 21.24 -0.49
C GLY A 410 -37.55 22.36 -1.27
N VAL A 411 -36.85 23.03 -2.18
CA VAL A 411 -37.42 24.05 -3.07
C VAL A 411 -38.45 23.43 -4.03
N ALA A 412 -38.15 22.26 -4.61
CA ALA A 412 -39.08 21.55 -5.50
C ALA A 412 -40.40 21.20 -4.79
N LEU A 413 -40.31 20.70 -3.55
CA LEU A 413 -41.48 20.40 -2.71
C LEU A 413 -42.24 21.67 -2.29
N GLY A 414 -41.52 22.75 -1.97
CA GLY A 414 -42.10 24.02 -1.52
C GLY A 414 -42.87 24.78 -2.61
N THR A 415 -42.46 24.63 -3.87
CA THR A 415 -43.10 25.32 -5.02
C THR A 415 -44.43 24.70 -5.46
N ARG A 416 -44.91 23.63 -4.79
CA ARG A 416 -46.18 22.93 -5.08
C ARG A 416 -46.35 22.54 -6.55
N GLN A 417 -45.24 22.21 -7.22
CA GLN A 417 -45.26 21.70 -8.58
C GLN A 417 -45.98 20.34 -8.63
N PRO A 418 -46.59 19.96 -9.77
CA PRO A 418 -47.13 18.62 -9.93
C PRO A 418 -46.03 17.56 -9.70
N TRP A 419 -46.39 16.44 -9.08
CA TRP A 419 -45.46 15.40 -8.65
C TRP A 419 -44.43 14.95 -9.72
N PRO A 420 -44.78 14.79 -11.01
CA PRO A 420 -43.80 14.45 -12.04
C PRO A 420 -42.64 15.45 -12.18
N ARG A 421 -42.89 16.75 -11.96
CA ARG A 421 -41.82 17.77 -11.97
C ARG A 421 -40.94 17.68 -10.73
N VAL A 422 -41.50 17.26 -9.60
CA VAL A 422 -40.73 17.01 -8.37
C VAL A 422 -39.81 15.81 -8.58
N GLU A 423 -40.30 14.72 -9.17
CA GLU A 423 -39.49 13.54 -9.51
C GLU A 423 -38.34 13.89 -10.47
N GLU A 424 -38.60 14.68 -11.51
CA GLU A 424 -37.56 15.19 -12.40
C GLU A 424 -36.50 16.02 -11.64
N THR A 425 -36.93 16.87 -10.71
CA THR A 425 -36.01 17.67 -9.89
C THR A 425 -35.18 16.80 -8.96
N ILE A 426 -35.77 15.76 -8.33
CA ILE A 426 -35.06 14.79 -7.49
C ILE A 426 -34.00 14.06 -8.32
N TYR A 427 -34.35 13.62 -9.53
CA TYR A 427 -33.45 12.95 -10.45
C TYR A 427 -32.24 13.82 -10.79
N TRP A 428 -32.47 15.08 -11.20
CA TRP A 428 -31.38 16.00 -11.56
C TRP A 428 -30.57 16.45 -10.35
N ALA A 429 -31.18 16.66 -9.19
CA ALA A 429 -30.47 16.97 -7.95
C ALA A 429 -29.56 15.81 -7.53
N ARG A 430 -30.03 14.56 -7.63
CA ARG A 430 -29.24 13.36 -7.39
C ARG A 430 -28.08 13.25 -8.38
N THR A 431 -28.33 13.54 -9.65
CA THR A 431 -27.31 13.55 -10.71
C THR A 431 -26.22 14.58 -10.42
N LEU A 432 -26.61 15.81 -10.05
CA LEU A 432 -25.70 16.88 -9.64
C LEU A 432 -24.85 16.46 -8.44
N TYR A 433 -25.44 15.85 -7.42
CA TYR A 433 -24.70 15.32 -6.28
C TYR A 433 -23.68 14.24 -6.69
N GLY A 434 -24.05 13.37 -7.64
CA GLY A 434 -23.12 12.43 -8.27
C GLY A 434 -21.92 13.15 -8.91
N LEU A 435 -22.17 14.19 -9.71
CA LEU A 435 -21.12 15.02 -10.31
C LEU A 435 -20.23 15.71 -9.27
N LEU A 436 -20.82 16.20 -8.17
CA LEU A 436 -20.07 16.78 -7.05
C LEU A 436 -19.17 15.75 -6.33
N SER A 437 -19.33 14.45 -6.57
CA SER A 437 -18.39 13.43 -6.06
C SER A 437 -17.05 13.36 -6.84
N ALA A 438 -16.86 14.20 -7.87
CA ALA A 438 -15.64 14.23 -8.69
C ALA A 438 -14.31 14.35 -7.91
N PRO A 439 -14.19 15.13 -6.82
CA PRO A 439 -12.93 15.23 -6.08
C PRO A 439 -12.42 13.87 -5.59
N PHE A 440 -13.32 12.95 -5.21
CA PHE A 440 -12.96 11.62 -4.72
C PHE A 440 -12.31 10.73 -5.79
N PHE A 441 -12.66 10.93 -7.07
CA PHE A 441 -12.09 10.19 -8.19
C PHE A 441 -10.58 10.37 -8.29
N PHE A 442 -10.08 11.59 -8.06
CA PHE A 442 -8.64 11.87 -8.13
C PHE A 442 -7.86 11.09 -7.05
N PHE A 443 -8.47 10.76 -5.92
CA PHE A 443 -7.83 9.95 -4.87
C PHE A 443 -7.78 8.45 -5.20
N VAL A 444 -8.62 7.96 -6.10
CA VAL A 444 -8.57 6.56 -6.58
C VAL A 444 -7.45 6.34 -7.59
N LEU A 445 -6.92 7.42 -8.18
CA LEU A 445 -5.73 7.31 -9.03
C LEU A 445 -4.54 6.81 -8.20
N PRO A 446 -3.89 5.69 -8.59
CA PRO A 446 -2.89 5.01 -7.75
C PRO A 446 -1.75 5.90 -7.26
N VAL A 447 -1.34 6.87 -8.07
CA VAL A 447 -0.26 7.83 -7.74
C VAL A 447 -0.70 8.81 -6.67
N VAL A 448 -1.89 9.37 -6.83
CA VAL A 448 -2.44 10.42 -5.95
C VAL A 448 -2.89 9.81 -4.61
N GLY A 449 -3.55 8.66 -4.64
CA GLY A 449 -3.97 7.94 -3.44
C GLY A 449 -2.80 7.62 -2.52
N ALA A 450 -1.69 7.10 -3.07
CA ALA A 450 -0.49 6.79 -2.30
C ALA A 450 0.16 8.02 -1.64
N MET A 451 0.04 9.21 -2.25
CA MET A 451 0.57 10.46 -1.70
C MET A 451 -0.34 11.03 -0.60
N LEU A 452 -1.66 10.91 -0.74
CA LEU A 452 -2.63 11.61 0.10
C LEU A 452 -3.12 10.77 1.28
N THR A 453 -3.27 9.46 1.09
CA THR A 453 -3.69 8.55 2.16
C THR A 453 -2.43 7.90 2.72
N HIS A 454 -1.99 8.34 3.90
CA HIS A 454 -0.82 7.74 4.57
C HIS A 454 -1.06 6.27 5.00
N ALA A 455 -2.26 5.74 4.75
CA ALA A 455 -2.64 4.37 5.07
C ALA A 455 -1.81 3.38 4.26
N ARG A 456 -1.24 2.38 4.94
CA ARG A 456 -0.51 1.30 4.28
C ARG A 456 -1.50 0.37 3.58
N PRO A 457 -1.25 0.01 2.31
CA PRO A 457 -2.19 -0.79 1.52
C PRO A 457 -2.40 -2.17 2.16
N THR A 458 -3.67 -2.51 2.38
CA THR A 458 -4.12 -3.83 2.81
C THR A 458 -5.06 -4.43 1.77
N ALA A 459 -5.20 -5.74 1.78
CA ALA A 459 -6.06 -6.49 0.86
C ALA A 459 -6.45 -7.83 1.51
N TYR A 460 -7.15 -8.69 0.78
CA TYR A 460 -7.64 -9.95 1.30
C TYR A 460 -6.87 -11.16 0.77
N ASP A 461 -6.62 -12.11 1.66
CA ASP A 461 -6.16 -13.45 1.28
C ASP A 461 -7.32 -14.37 0.85
N ARG A 462 -7.01 -15.59 0.41
CA ARG A 462 -8.01 -16.58 -0.02
C ARG A 462 -8.96 -17.03 1.11
N HIS A 463 -8.64 -16.68 2.35
CA HIS A 463 -9.46 -16.96 3.53
C HIS A 463 -10.26 -15.73 3.98
N GLY A 464 -10.20 -14.61 3.23
CA GLY A 464 -10.91 -13.38 3.52
C GLY A 464 -10.33 -12.60 4.71
N ARG A 465 -9.07 -12.84 5.06
CA ARG A 465 -8.36 -12.08 6.10
C ARG A 465 -7.74 -10.84 5.51
N CYS A 466 -7.89 -9.72 6.20
CA CYS A 466 -7.24 -8.47 5.84
C CYS A 466 -5.75 -8.59 6.18
N VAL A 467 -4.90 -8.54 5.15
CA VAL A 467 -3.45 -8.68 5.24
C VAL A 467 -2.78 -7.54 4.48
N PRO A 468 -1.52 -7.16 4.79
CA PRO A 468 -0.76 -6.23 3.97
C PRO A 468 -0.66 -6.74 2.53
N VAL A 469 -0.75 -5.84 1.55
CA VAL A 469 -0.51 -6.17 0.14
C VAL A 469 0.93 -6.63 -0.03
N LEU A 470 1.14 -7.73 -0.76
CA LEU A 470 2.49 -8.21 -1.06
C LEU A 470 3.23 -7.20 -1.94
N THR A 471 4.51 -7.01 -1.66
CA THR A 471 5.39 -6.27 -2.56
C THR A 471 5.50 -6.98 -3.92
N PRO A 472 5.84 -6.28 -5.01
CA PRO A 472 6.03 -6.92 -6.32
C PRO A 472 6.98 -8.12 -6.31
N LYS A 473 8.07 -8.04 -5.52
CA LYS A 473 9.00 -9.14 -5.31
C LYS A 473 8.36 -10.32 -4.59
N GLU A 474 7.62 -10.09 -3.52
CA GLU A 474 6.89 -11.15 -2.80
C GLU A 474 5.76 -11.75 -3.66
N MET A 475 5.09 -10.96 -4.50
CA MET A 475 4.10 -11.46 -5.46
C MET A 475 4.75 -12.39 -6.49
N ARG A 476 5.95 -12.06 -6.99
CA ARG A 476 6.73 -12.94 -7.87
C ARG A 476 7.14 -14.22 -7.18
N ALA A 477 7.73 -14.12 -5.98
CA ALA A 477 8.11 -15.29 -5.19
C ALA A 477 6.89 -16.18 -4.87
N SER A 478 5.76 -15.58 -4.51
CA SER A 478 4.51 -16.31 -4.26
C SER A 478 3.97 -16.97 -5.53
N ARG A 479 4.10 -16.33 -6.70
CA ARG A 479 3.74 -16.89 -8.01
C ARG A 479 4.64 -18.07 -8.36
N GLU A 480 5.94 -17.93 -8.24
CA GLU A 480 6.92 -18.99 -8.50
C GLU A 480 6.68 -20.19 -7.59
N ALA A 481 6.48 -19.96 -6.28
CA ALA A 481 6.15 -21.01 -5.33
C ALA A 481 4.85 -21.75 -5.70
N ARG A 482 3.85 -21.05 -6.23
CA ARG A 482 2.59 -21.67 -6.69
C ARG A 482 2.78 -22.49 -7.96
N LEU A 483 3.59 -22.02 -8.90
CA LEU A 483 3.91 -22.76 -10.12
C LEU A 483 4.67 -24.04 -9.78
N ALA A 484 5.70 -23.94 -8.93
CA ALA A 484 6.44 -25.09 -8.44
C ALA A 484 5.53 -26.09 -7.69
N ALA A 485 4.63 -25.60 -6.82
CA ALA A 485 3.68 -26.45 -6.12
C ALA A 485 2.67 -27.13 -7.07
N ALA A 486 2.23 -26.44 -8.12
CA ALA A 486 1.33 -27.01 -9.12
C ALA A 486 2.03 -28.06 -9.99
N GLU A 487 3.29 -27.85 -10.34
CA GLU A 487 4.12 -28.82 -11.05
C GLU A 487 4.35 -30.08 -10.21
N ALA A 488 4.75 -29.92 -8.95
CA ALA A 488 4.91 -31.04 -8.02
C ALA A 488 3.59 -31.81 -7.80
N ALA A 489 2.44 -31.12 -7.77
CA ALA A 489 1.13 -31.77 -7.67
C ALA A 489 0.77 -32.58 -8.94
N ARG A 490 1.12 -32.06 -10.13
CA ARG A 490 0.93 -32.77 -11.40
C ARG A 490 1.81 -34.01 -11.49
N GLU A 491 3.05 -33.92 -11.03
CA GLU A 491 3.98 -35.04 -10.95
C GLU A 491 3.44 -36.15 -10.02
N LYS A 492 3.07 -35.79 -8.79
CA LYS A 492 2.41 -36.74 -7.87
C LYS A 492 1.16 -37.38 -8.44
N ALA A 493 0.35 -36.62 -9.18
CA ALA A 493 -0.85 -37.15 -9.84
C ALA A 493 -0.50 -38.12 -10.98
N ARG A 494 0.61 -37.87 -11.70
CA ARG A 494 1.14 -38.78 -12.73
C ARG A 494 1.64 -40.08 -12.11
N ASP A 495 2.42 -40.00 -11.03
CA ASP A 495 2.94 -41.16 -10.32
C ASP A 495 1.82 -42.02 -9.73
N ALA A 496 0.82 -41.37 -9.12
CA ALA A 496 -0.36 -42.07 -8.60
C ALA A 496 -1.14 -42.80 -9.71
N ARG A 497 -1.23 -42.22 -10.91
CA ARG A 497 -1.85 -42.86 -12.08
C ARG A 497 -1.00 -44.03 -12.58
N GLU A 498 0.31 -43.91 -12.58
CA GLU A 498 1.22 -44.99 -12.99
C GLU A 498 1.19 -46.16 -12.01
N LEU A 499 1.22 -45.89 -10.70
CA LEU A 499 1.08 -46.91 -9.67
C LEU A 499 -0.24 -47.69 -9.83
N ARG A 500 -1.36 -46.98 -10.05
CA ARG A 500 -2.66 -47.60 -10.34
C ARG A 500 -2.63 -48.47 -11.61
N ARG A 501 -1.89 -48.07 -12.65
CA ARG A 501 -1.71 -48.88 -13.87
C ARG A 501 -0.88 -50.15 -13.59
N ARG A 502 0.20 -50.04 -12.81
CA ARG A 502 1.03 -51.19 -12.41
C ARG A 502 0.25 -52.17 -11.54
N SER A 503 -0.51 -51.71 -10.56
CA SER A 503 -1.37 -52.57 -9.74
C SER A 503 -2.43 -53.30 -10.57
N ARG A 504 -3.03 -52.63 -11.56
CA ARG A 504 -3.98 -53.27 -12.49
C ARG A 504 -3.31 -54.32 -13.38
N LYS A 505 -2.08 -54.08 -13.86
CA LYS A 505 -1.31 -55.07 -14.62
C LYS A 505 -0.91 -56.26 -13.74
N GLY A 506 -0.42 -56.01 -12.53
CA GLY A 506 -0.08 -57.06 -11.56
C GLY A 506 -1.28 -57.94 -11.20
N ALA A 507 -2.44 -57.34 -10.95
CA ALA A 507 -3.68 -58.08 -10.71
C ALA A 507 -4.10 -58.93 -11.92
N LYS A 508 -3.95 -58.42 -13.15
CA LYS A 508 -4.20 -59.22 -14.36
C LYS A 508 -3.23 -60.38 -14.52
N VAL A 509 -1.95 -60.18 -14.22
CA VAL A 509 -0.95 -61.26 -14.29
C VAL A 509 -1.24 -62.34 -13.24
N ALA A 510 -1.59 -61.95 -12.01
CA ALA A 510 -1.99 -62.90 -10.97
C ALA A 510 -3.19 -63.76 -11.39
N VAL A 511 -4.23 -63.14 -11.94
CA VAL A 511 -5.42 -63.87 -12.46
C VAL A 511 -5.07 -64.81 -13.62
N VAL A 512 -4.13 -64.44 -14.51
CA VAL A 512 -3.73 -65.30 -15.63
C VAL A 512 -2.86 -66.49 -15.16
N VAL A 513 -2.04 -66.32 -14.12
CA VAL A 513 -1.22 -67.42 -13.57
C VAL A 513 -2.10 -68.46 -12.86
N GLU A 514 -3.16 -68.04 -12.18
CA GLU A 514 -4.10 -68.93 -11.50
C GLU A 514 -5.05 -69.66 -12.48
N ALA A 515 -5.28 -69.10 -13.67
CA ALA A 515 -6.12 -69.69 -14.71
C ALA A 515 -5.37 -70.63 -15.66
N ARG A 516 -4.09 -70.99 -15.42
CA ARG A 516 -3.48 -72.11 -16.14
C ARG A 516 -4.06 -73.40 -15.55
N PRO A 517 -4.92 -74.14 -16.27
CA PRO A 517 -5.31 -75.46 -15.83
C PRO A 517 -4.01 -76.27 -15.71
N VAL A 518 -3.71 -76.71 -14.49
CA VAL A 518 -2.74 -77.78 -14.28
C VAL A 518 -3.27 -78.93 -15.14
N GLN A 519 -2.60 -79.20 -16.26
CA GLN A 519 -2.76 -80.47 -16.96
C GLN A 519 -2.24 -81.52 -16.01
N THR A 520 -3.10 -81.97 -15.10
CA THR A 520 -2.92 -83.24 -14.43
C THR A 520 -3.10 -84.29 -15.52
N ASN A 521 -1.98 -84.88 -15.95
CA ASN A 521 -2.00 -86.18 -16.60
C ASN A 521 -2.61 -87.15 -15.57
N GLY A 522 -3.93 -87.29 -15.63
CA GLY A 522 -4.69 -88.24 -14.83
C GLY A 522 -4.34 -89.65 -15.26
N ALA A 523 -3.43 -90.27 -14.50
CA ALA A 523 -3.55 -91.69 -14.21
C ALA A 523 -4.67 -91.85 -13.17
N HIS A 524 -5.62 -92.73 -13.49
CA HIS A 524 -6.66 -93.25 -12.63
C HIS A 524 -6.16 -93.57 -11.21
N VAL A 525 -6.94 -93.16 -10.20
CA VAL A 525 -7.37 -93.83 -8.95
C VAL A 525 -8.14 -92.73 -8.21
N GLY A 526 -9.45 -92.82 -8.00
CA GLY A 526 -10.11 -93.72 -7.06
C GLY A 526 -10.72 -92.85 -5.95
N ASP A 527 -12.00 -93.06 -5.70
CA ASP A 527 -12.89 -92.29 -4.83
C ASP A 527 -12.36 -92.08 -3.40
N GLU A 528 -12.60 -90.89 -2.83
CA GLU A 528 -13.21 -90.79 -1.49
C GLU A 528 -13.69 -89.36 -1.15
N LEU A 529 -14.93 -89.31 -0.67
CA LEU A 529 -15.63 -88.18 -0.06
C LEU A 529 -14.85 -87.58 1.12
N VAL A 530 -14.84 -86.25 1.28
CA VAL A 530 -15.19 -85.58 2.56
C VAL A 530 -15.67 -84.14 2.27
N ALA A 531 -16.83 -83.81 2.85
CA ALA A 531 -17.45 -82.50 2.88
C ALA A 531 -17.01 -81.67 4.10
N ALA A 532 -16.84 -80.35 3.91
CA ALA A 532 -17.07 -79.24 4.86
C ALA A 532 -16.45 -77.98 4.23
N GLY A 533 -17.11 -76.83 4.08
CA GLY A 533 -18.08 -76.19 4.95
C GLY A 533 -17.37 -75.12 5.79
N THR A 534 -17.46 -73.83 5.40
CA THR A 534 -17.39 -72.61 6.26
C THR A 534 -17.39 -71.36 5.35
N SER A 535 -18.49 -70.60 5.33
CA SER A 535 -18.79 -69.44 6.17
C SER A 535 -18.06 -68.16 5.72
N LYS A 536 -18.80 -67.28 5.06
CA LYS A 536 -18.43 -65.91 4.67
C LYS A 536 -19.05 -64.91 5.64
N ALA A 537 -18.26 -63.91 6.01
CA ALA A 537 -18.69 -62.58 6.45
C ALA A 537 -18.15 -61.55 5.45
#